data_AF-A0A8S3HMW6-F1
#
_entry.id   AF-A0A8S3HMW6-F1
#
_cell.length_a   1.000
_cell.length_b   1.000
_cell.length_c   1.000
_cell.angle_alpha   90.00
_cell.angle_beta   90.00
_cell.angle_gamma   90.00
#
_symmetry.space_group_name_H-M   'P 1'
#
loop_
_entity.id
_entity.type
_entity.pdbx_description
1 polymer ?
#
loop_
_entity_poly.entity_id
_entity_poly.type
_entity_poly.pdbx_seq_one_letter_code
_entity_poly.pdbx_strand_id
1 'polypeptide(L)'
;VKLSNLKIKDNQGRLTPGAFDKSVQLVEPSTAIVMIIDDDHSGMFVFDSDEATIIESDRFMDIKVLRTSGARGRVRLTYTTEDETAVTGRDYVANTGEITFENNENEKTITIEIIDRDQYHRNETFLIRLGEPLLMNEENEKDNLVMTEEEKLIAELGKPKLGDKHTLRIRIRESKEFKNAVDKALYKANTAILVGTSTWLEQFKQA
;
A
#
# COMPACT_ATOMS: atom_id res chain seq x y z
N VAL A 1 -35.76 -0.89 26.20
CA VAL A 1 -35.71 -2.34 26.52
C VAL A 1 -36.57 -2.60 27.75
N LYS A 2 -37.60 -3.47 27.66
CA LYS A 2 -38.42 -3.86 28.81
C LYS A 2 -37.81 -5.12 29.43
N LEU A 3 -37.20 -5.00 30.61
CA LEU A 3 -36.56 -6.13 31.29
C LEU A 3 -37.63 -6.95 32.03
N SER A 4 -38.08 -8.06 31.46
CA SER A 4 -39.19 -8.88 31.98
C SER A 4 -38.77 -10.09 32.82
N ASN A 5 -37.47 -10.37 32.96
CA ASN A 5 -36.94 -11.59 33.59
C ASN A 5 -35.77 -11.33 34.57
N LEU A 6 -35.81 -10.24 35.33
CA LEU A 6 -34.79 -9.94 36.33
C LEU A 6 -34.88 -10.95 37.49
N LYS A 7 -33.77 -11.63 37.79
CA LYS A 7 -33.63 -12.59 38.89
C LYS A 7 -32.53 -12.11 39.84
N ILE A 8 -32.81 -12.15 41.13
CA ILE A 8 -31.87 -11.71 42.18
C ILE A 8 -31.00 -12.92 42.56
N LYS A 9 -29.69 -12.68 42.65
CA LYS A 9 -28.71 -13.65 43.15
C LYS A 9 -28.06 -13.09 44.41
N ASP A 10 -27.73 -13.97 45.36
CA ASP A 10 -26.90 -13.60 46.50
C ASP A 10 -25.42 -13.42 46.11
N ASN A 11 -24.58 -13.03 47.07
CA ASN A 11 -23.14 -12.84 46.88
C ASN A 11 -22.40 -14.15 46.53
N GLN A 12 -23.09 -15.29 46.51
CA GLN A 12 -22.58 -16.61 46.10
C GLN A 12 -23.20 -17.09 44.78
N GLY A 13 -23.95 -16.23 44.08
CA GLY A 13 -24.53 -16.49 42.77
C GLY A 13 -25.77 -17.39 42.79
N ARG A 14 -26.33 -17.71 43.95
CA ARG A 14 -27.53 -18.54 44.10
C ARG A 14 -28.79 -17.70 43.99
N LEU A 15 -29.79 -18.24 43.29
CA LEU A 15 -31.12 -17.63 43.23
C LEU A 15 -31.77 -17.76 44.60
N THR A 16 -32.14 -16.64 45.21
CA THR A 16 -32.84 -16.61 46.50
C THR A 16 -34.35 -16.73 46.27
N PRO A 17 -35.02 -17.83 46.66
CA PRO A 17 -36.47 -17.96 46.55
C PRO A 17 -37.12 -17.29 47.77
N GLY A 18 -37.77 -16.13 47.58
CA GLY A 18 -38.49 -15.47 48.67
C GLY A 18 -39.03 -14.10 48.29
N ALA A 19 -40.26 -13.80 48.73
CA ALA A 19 -40.89 -12.49 48.59
C ALA A 19 -40.09 -11.45 49.38
N PHE A 20 -39.52 -10.47 48.68
CA PHE A 20 -38.79 -9.37 49.30
C PHE A 20 -39.77 -8.27 49.72
N ASP A 21 -39.81 -7.95 51.02
CA ASP A 21 -40.53 -6.80 51.61
C ASP A 21 -39.78 -5.46 51.41
N LYS A 22 -38.79 -5.43 50.51
CA LYS A 22 -38.00 -4.23 50.18
C LYS A 22 -37.99 -4.02 48.68
N SER A 23 -38.19 -2.78 48.26
CA SER A 23 -38.08 -2.34 46.87
C SER A 23 -36.67 -2.63 46.35
N VAL A 24 -36.59 -3.48 45.33
CA VAL A 24 -35.34 -3.83 44.65
C VAL A 24 -35.06 -2.71 43.65
N GLN A 25 -33.86 -2.14 43.70
CA GLN A 25 -33.44 -1.06 42.80
C GLN A 25 -32.26 -1.52 41.95
N LEU A 26 -32.25 -1.14 40.68
CA LEU A 26 -31.07 -1.29 39.83
C LEU A 26 -29.96 -0.39 40.38
N VAL A 27 -28.78 -0.96 40.60
CA VAL A 27 -27.60 -0.19 41.01
C VAL A 27 -26.95 0.45 39.78
N GLU A 28 -26.30 1.59 39.96
CA GLU A 28 -25.61 2.25 38.86
C GLU A 28 -24.36 1.47 38.41
N PRO A 29 -24.06 1.43 37.10
CA PRO A 29 -24.86 1.98 36.00
C PRO A 29 -26.00 1.04 35.56
N SER A 30 -27.23 1.56 35.48
CA SER A 30 -28.41 0.84 34.98
C SER A 30 -28.63 0.98 33.47
N THR A 31 -27.75 1.75 32.81
CA THR A 31 -27.73 2.00 31.37
C THR A 31 -26.44 1.45 30.78
N ALA A 32 -26.56 0.74 29.67
CA ALA A 32 -25.44 0.34 28.83
C ALA A 32 -25.45 1.17 27.55
N ILE A 33 -24.31 1.74 27.18
CA ILE A 33 -24.12 2.38 25.88
C ILE A 33 -23.69 1.28 24.91
N VAL A 34 -24.46 1.08 23.85
CA VAL A 34 -24.10 0.17 22.75
C VAL A 34 -23.56 1.01 21.61
N MET A 35 -22.30 0.79 21.25
CA MET A 35 -21.69 1.40 20.08
C MET A 35 -21.86 0.46 18.90
N ILE A 36 -22.49 0.95 17.83
CA ILE A 36 -22.56 0.25 16.55
C ILE A 36 -21.54 0.94 15.65
N ILE A 37 -20.58 0.16 15.17
CA ILE A 37 -19.56 0.61 14.22
C ILE A 37 -20.00 0.12 12.85
N ASP A 38 -19.98 1.03 11.88
CA ASP A 38 -20.34 0.75 10.50
C ASP A 38 -19.18 0.06 9.77
N ASP A 39 -19.46 -1.00 9.03
CA ASP A 39 -18.48 -1.81 8.29
C ASP A 39 -18.73 -1.82 6.77
N ASP A 40 -19.57 -0.91 6.30
CA ASP A 40 -20.02 -0.82 4.91
C ASP A 40 -19.07 -0.02 3.98
N HIS A 41 -17.98 0.50 4.53
CA HIS A 41 -17.09 1.38 3.80
C HIS A 41 -16.35 0.64 2.68
N SER A 42 -16.31 1.28 1.51
CA SER A 42 -15.66 0.73 0.31
C SER A 42 -14.14 0.83 0.36
N GLY A 43 -13.59 1.56 1.33
CA GLY A 43 -12.17 1.66 1.61
C GLY A 43 -11.45 2.81 0.90
N MET A 44 -10.24 3.07 1.39
CA MET A 44 -9.28 4.04 0.89
C MET A 44 -8.07 3.32 0.29
N PHE A 45 -7.66 3.75 -0.91
CA PHE A 45 -6.57 3.13 -1.64
C PHE A 45 -5.29 3.95 -1.53
N VAL A 46 -4.21 3.30 -1.10
CA VAL A 46 -2.90 3.92 -0.85
C VAL A 46 -1.75 2.98 -1.23
N PHE A 47 -0.60 3.55 -1.53
CA PHE A 47 0.66 2.81 -1.53
C PHE A 47 1.18 2.61 -0.11
N ASP A 48 2.01 1.58 0.08
CA ASP A 48 2.68 1.30 1.37
C ASP A 48 3.66 2.43 1.75
N SER A 49 4.41 2.94 0.77
CA SER A 49 5.39 4.01 0.91
C SER A 49 5.23 5.11 -0.14
N ASP A 50 5.84 6.27 0.10
CA ASP A 50 5.91 7.39 -0.86
C ASP A 50 7.09 7.26 -1.83
N GLU A 51 8.12 6.51 -1.42
CA GLU A 51 9.31 6.21 -2.23
C GLU A 51 9.63 4.71 -2.15
N ALA A 52 10.03 4.13 -3.28
CA ALA A 52 10.56 2.79 -3.40
C ALA A 52 11.85 2.81 -4.22
N THR A 53 12.77 1.88 -3.93
CA THR A 53 14.05 1.76 -4.65
C THR A 53 14.16 0.37 -5.23
N ILE A 54 14.53 0.29 -6.51
CA ILE A 54 14.78 -0.95 -7.25
C ILE A 54 16.18 -0.92 -7.84
N ILE A 55 16.84 -2.09 -7.88
CA ILE A 55 18.11 -2.28 -8.57
C ILE A 55 17.78 -2.68 -10.01
N GLU A 56 18.44 -2.06 -11.01
CA GLU A 56 18.15 -2.34 -12.42
C GLU A 56 18.30 -3.82 -12.81
N SER A 57 19.17 -4.57 -12.11
CA SER A 57 19.39 -6.00 -12.33
C SER A 57 18.18 -6.88 -11.98
N ASP A 58 17.26 -6.39 -11.14
CA ASP A 58 16.12 -7.17 -10.65
C ASP A 58 15.01 -7.27 -11.72
N ARG A 59 15.02 -6.40 -12.74
CA ARG A 59 14.11 -6.31 -13.90
C ARG A 59 12.61 -6.17 -13.61
N PHE A 60 12.10 -6.68 -12.51
CA PHE A 60 10.70 -6.62 -12.13
C PHE A 60 10.59 -6.06 -10.72
N MET A 61 9.72 -5.06 -10.54
CA MET A 61 9.40 -4.47 -9.25
C MET A 61 7.94 -4.75 -8.92
N ASP A 62 7.71 -5.38 -7.78
CA ASP A 62 6.38 -5.63 -7.23
C ASP A 62 5.99 -4.53 -6.25
N ILE A 63 4.87 -3.87 -6.53
CA ILE A 63 4.40 -2.70 -5.79
C ILE A 63 3.06 -3.04 -5.16
N LYS A 64 2.98 -2.92 -3.84
CA LYS A 64 1.75 -3.18 -3.10
C LYS A 64 0.86 -1.95 -3.05
N VAL A 65 -0.40 -2.15 -3.41
CA VAL A 65 -1.50 -1.21 -3.20
C VAL A 65 -2.36 -1.75 -2.08
N LEU A 66 -2.57 -0.93 -1.05
CA LEU A 66 -3.32 -1.27 0.15
C LEU A 66 -4.70 -0.60 0.10
N ARG A 67 -5.71 -1.34 0.53
CA ARG A 67 -7.09 -0.89 0.76
C ARG A 67 -7.32 -0.86 2.27
N THR A 68 -7.58 0.33 2.79
CA THR A 68 -7.71 0.62 4.23
C THR A 68 -9.09 1.20 4.53
N SER A 69 -9.48 1.32 5.80
CA SER A 69 -10.76 1.96 6.18
C SER A 69 -12.02 1.30 5.58
N GLY A 70 -11.94 0.02 5.23
CA GLY A 70 -13.06 -0.77 4.68
C GLY A 70 -12.64 -1.64 3.51
N ALA A 71 -13.39 -2.73 3.28
CA ALA A 71 -13.14 -3.69 2.21
C ALA A 71 -14.44 -4.17 1.54
N ARG A 72 -15.52 -3.40 1.72
CA ARG A 72 -16.84 -3.77 1.26
C ARG A 72 -17.00 -3.52 -0.24
N GLY A 73 -17.52 -4.50 -0.96
CA GLY A 73 -17.81 -4.40 -2.39
C GLY A 73 -16.57 -4.53 -3.28
N ARG A 74 -16.84 -4.74 -4.57
CA ARG A 74 -15.82 -4.83 -5.62
C ARG A 74 -15.47 -3.42 -6.09
N VAL A 75 -14.18 -3.08 -6.10
CA VAL A 75 -13.71 -1.74 -6.51
C VAL A 75 -12.68 -1.90 -7.61
N ARG A 76 -12.85 -1.13 -8.67
CA ARG A 76 -11.89 -1.00 -9.76
C ARG A 76 -11.04 0.24 -9.57
N LEU A 77 -9.73 0.09 -9.67
CA LEU A 77 -8.75 1.15 -9.51
C LEU A 77 -7.83 1.19 -10.73
N THR A 78 -7.71 2.33 -11.39
CA THR A 78 -6.77 2.52 -12.49
C THR A 78 -5.40 2.95 -11.93
N TYR A 79 -4.33 2.68 -12.66
CA TYR A 79 -3.01 3.23 -12.35
C TYR A 79 -2.23 3.56 -13.63
N THR A 80 -1.32 4.52 -13.53
CA THR A 80 -0.49 4.97 -14.65
C THR A 80 0.92 5.30 -14.20
N THR A 81 1.92 4.94 -14.99
CA THR A 81 3.31 5.39 -14.85
C THR A 81 3.52 6.74 -15.53
N GLU A 82 4.30 7.63 -14.92
CA GLU A 82 4.69 8.93 -15.48
C GLU A 82 6.21 9.12 -15.42
N ASP A 83 6.77 9.69 -16.49
CA ASP A 83 8.19 10.02 -16.61
C ASP A 83 8.58 11.15 -15.64
N GLU A 84 9.75 11.02 -15.00
CA GLU A 84 10.39 12.10 -14.23
C GLU A 84 11.81 12.33 -14.82
N THR A 85 12.82 11.63 -14.29
CA THR A 85 14.18 11.62 -14.85
C THR A 85 14.48 10.34 -15.64
N ALA A 86 13.82 9.24 -15.27
CA ALA A 86 13.74 8.03 -16.07
C ALA A 86 12.71 8.22 -17.20
N VAL A 87 13.03 7.73 -18.39
CA VAL A 87 12.24 7.88 -19.62
C VAL A 87 11.61 6.56 -20.02
N THR A 88 10.31 6.57 -20.32
CA THR A 88 9.56 5.42 -20.84
C THR A 88 10.22 4.82 -22.09
N GLY A 89 10.31 3.48 -22.15
CA GLY A 89 10.91 2.72 -23.26
C GLY A 89 12.44 2.78 -23.27
N ARG A 90 13.03 3.69 -22.48
CA ARG A 90 14.46 3.74 -22.23
C ARG A 90 14.80 3.01 -20.94
N ASP A 91 14.22 3.47 -19.84
CA ASP A 91 14.66 3.13 -18.50
C ASP A 91 13.70 2.16 -17.80
N TYR A 92 12.42 2.23 -18.17
CA TYR A 92 11.36 1.34 -17.72
C TYR A 92 10.30 1.19 -18.84
N VAL A 93 9.46 0.15 -18.75
CA VAL A 93 8.34 -0.04 -19.67
C VAL A 93 7.11 0.66 -19.10
N ALA A 94 6.50 1.57 -19.87
CA ALA A 94 5.26 2.23 -19.42
C ALA A 94 4.20 1.18 -19.11
N ASN A 95 3.56 1.35 -17.95
CA ASN A 95 2.52 0.45 -17.50
C ASN A 95 1.30 1.28 -17.10
N THR A 96 0.20 1.03 -17.79
CA THR A 96 -1.12 1.56 -17.47
C THR A 96 -2.07 0.39 -17.40
N GLY A 97 -2.91 0.36 -16.37
CA GLY A 97 -3.76 -0.79 -16.12
C GLY A 97 -4.89 -0.53 -15.15
N GLU A 98 -5.72 -1.55 -14.98
CA GLU A 98 -6.82 -1.59 -14.03
C GLU A 98 -6.59 -2.75 -13.05
N ILE A 99 -6.82 -2.47 -11.78
CA ILE A 99 -6.77 -3.45 -10.70
C ILE A 99 -8.18 -3.54 -10.13
N THR A 100 -8.67 -4.76 -9.98
CA THR A 100 -9.96 -5.01 -9.33
C THR A 100 -9.72 -5.63 -7.97
N PHE A 101 -10.18 -4.94 -6.93
CA PHE A 101 -10.25 -5.46 -5.57
C PHE A 101 -11.59 -6.15 -5.39
N GLU A 102 -11.57 -7.43 -5.01
CA GLU A 102 -12.76 -8.17 -4.65
C GLU A 102 -13.28 -7.77 -3.25
N ASN A 103 -14.47 -8.22 -2.91
CA ASN A 103 -15.02 -8.00 -1.57
C ASN A 103 -14.13 -8.69 -0.51
N ASN A 104 -13.82 -7.96 0.57
CA ASN A 104 -12.88 -8.35 1.64
C ASN A 104 -11.41 -8.49 1.20
N GLU A 105 -11.04 -7.98 0.03
CA GLU A 105 -9.64 -7.93 -0.42
C GLU A 105 -8.99 -6.61 -0.02
N ASN A 106 -7.85 -6.69 0.68
CA ASN A 106 -7.18 -5.54 1.30
C ASN A 106 -5.86 -5.16 0.62
N GLU A 107 -5.29 -6.01 -0.22
CA GLU A 107 -4.03 -5.73 -0.90
C GLU A 107 -4.01 -6.30 -2.32
N LYS A 108 -3.35 -5.59 -3.23
CA LYS A 108 -3.05 -6.03 -4.60
C LYS A 108 -1.62 -5.63 -4.94
N THR A 109 -1.02 -6.36 -5.88
CA THR A 109 0.35 -6.09 -6.33
C THR A 109 0.35 -5.69 -7.80
N ILE A 110 1.07 -4.63 -8.14
CA ILE A 110 1.37 -4.18 -9.50
C ILE A 110 2.80 -4.56 -9.80
N THR A 111 3.04 -5.25 -10.91
CA THR A 111 4.39 -5.57 -11.36
C THR A 111 4.79 -4.60 -12.47
N ILE A 112 5.96 -3.96 -12.31
CA ILE A 112 6.54 -3.03 -13.29
C ILE A 112 7.84 -3.61 -13.82
N GLU A 113 8.03 -3.56 -15.13
CA GLU A 113 9.27 -3.98 -15.79
C GLU A 113 10.26 -2.81 -15.92
N ILE A 114 11.49 -3.05 -15.47
CA ILE A 114 12.62 -2.15 -15.50
C ILE A 114 13.60 -2.63 -16.57
N ILE A 115 14.07 -1.69 -17.41
CA ILE A 115 15.00 -2.00 -18.50
C ILE A 115 16.43 -1.90 -17.97
N ASP A 116 17.15 -3.02 -18.03
CA ASP A 116 18.56 -3.10 -17.69
C ASP A 116 19.43 -2.60 -18.86
N ARG A 117 20.35 -1.67 -18.58
CA ARG A 117 21.18 -1.01 -19.60
C ARG A 117 22.68 -0.93 -19.24
N ASP A 118 23.13 -1.58 -18.17
CA ASP A 118 24.54 -1.57 -17.75
C ASP A 118 25.18 -0.15 -17.71
N GLN A 119 24.44 0.85 -17.23
CA GLN A 119 24.94 2.22 -17.14
C GLN A 119 25.62 2.48 -15.80
N TYR A 120 26.88 2.93 -15.84
CA TYR A 120 27.61 3.31 -14.62
C TYR A 120 27.03 4.58 -13.99
N HIS A 121 26.84 4.59 -12.67
CA HIS A 121 26.25 5.67 -11.88
C HIS A 121 24.78 5.99 -12.17
N ARG A 122 23.98 4.97 -12.49
CA ARG A 122 22.54 5.17 -12.71
C ARG A 122 21.81 5.59 -11.43
N ASN A 123 21.07 6.70 -11.53
CA ASN A 123 20.23 7.23 -10.46
C ASN A 123 19.07 8.02 -11.07
N GLU A 124 18.04 7.31 -11.50
CA GLU A 124 16.89 7.88 -12.20
C GLU A 124 15.60 7.58 -11.42
N THR A 125 14.57 8.39 -11.64
CA THR A 125 13.28 8.32 -10.96
C THR A 125 12.12 8.42 -11.93
N PHE A 126 11.05 7.70 -11.63
CA PHE A 126 9.74 7.83 -12.29
C PHE A 126 8.63 7.73 -11.24
N LEU A 127 7.42 8.11 -11.62
CA LEU A 127 6.26 8.12 -10.72
C LEU A 127 5.22 7.08 -11.15
N ILE A 128 4.46 6.59 -10.18
CA ILE A 128 3.24 5.82 -10.42
C ILE A 128 2.12 6.49 -9.67
N ARG A 129 1.01 6.72 -10.37
CA ARG A 129 -0.19 7.35 -9.81
C ARG A 129 -1.36 6.40 -9.85
N LEU A 130 -2.11 6.37 -8.75
CA LEU A 130 -3.43 5.75 -8.70
C LEU A 130 -4.46 6.73 -9.26
N GLY A 131 -5.36 6.22 -10.10
CA GLY A 131 -6.51 6.97 -10.59
C GLY A 131 -7.72 6.83 -9.65
N GLU A 132 -8.83 7.44 -10.04
CA GLU A 132 -10.04 7.42 -9.21
C GLU A 132 -10.60 5.99 -9.08
N PRO A 133 -10.87 5.51 -7.84
CA PRO A 133 -11.48 4.21 -7.65
C PRO A 133 -12.98 4.26 -7.96
N LEU A 134 -13.47 3.26 -8.67
CA LEU A 134 -14.85 3.12 -9.09
C LEU A 134 -15.46 1.87 -8.47
N LEU A 135 -16.57 2.02 -7.75
CA LEU A 135 -17.30 0.87 -7.22
C LEU A 135 -17.95 0.11 -8.39
N MET A 136 -17.67 -1.18 -8.48
CA MET A 136 -18.34 -2.07 -9.43
C MET A 136 -19.61 -2.59 -8.75
N ASN A 137 -20.72 -1.91 -9.00
CA ASN A 137 -22.03 -2.38 -8.55
C ASN A 137 -22.37 -3.64 -9.37
N GLU A 138 -22.65 -4.76 -8.69
CA GLU A 138 -23.52 -5.77 -9.29
C GLU A 138 -24.91 -5.14 -9.33
N GLU A 139 -25.39 -4.81 -10.54
CA GLU A 139 -26.68 -4.20 -10.80
C GLU A 139 -27.78 -4.87 -9.98
N ASN A 140 -28.20 -4.27 -8.85
CA ASN A 140 -29.33 -4.75 -8.06
C ASN A 140 -29.98 -3.58 -7.30
N GLU A 141 -31.05 -3.06 -7.91
CA GLU A 141 -32.31 -2.67 -7.25
C GLU A 141 -32.24 -1.81 -5.97
N LYS A 142 -31.38 -0.78 -5.88
CA LYS A 142 -31.44 0.22 -4.78
C LYS A 142 -31.91 1.61 -5.20
N ASP A 143 -32.27 1.81 -6.47
CA ASP A 143 -32.67 3.12 -7.00
C ASP A 143 -34.06 3.62 -6.54
N ASN A 144 -34.77 2.88 -5.68
CA ASN A 144 -36.10 3.27 -5.18
C ASN A 144 -36.15 3.65 -3.68
N LEU A 145 -35.00 3.77 -3.00
CA LEU A 145 -34.97 4.30 -1.63
C LEU A 145 -34.80 5.82 -1.67
N VAL A 146 -35.86 6.55 -1.32
CA VAL A 146 -35.79 8.00 -1.07
C VAL A 146 -34.98 8.23 0.20
N MET A 147 -33.68 8.43 0.04
CA MET A 147 -32.78 8.80 1.12
C MET A 147 -32.94 10.29 1.46
N THR A 148 -32.93 10.58 2.75
CA THR A 148 -32.76 11.95 3.26
C THR A 148 -31.40 12.51 2.85
N GLU A 149 -31.25 13.83 2.88
CA GLU A 149 -29.98 14.46 2.50
C GLU A 149 -28.82 14.06 3.42
N GLU A 150 -29.12 13.81 4.70
CA GLU A 150 -28.14 13.31 5.69
C GLU A 150 -27.66 11.90 5.35
N GLU A 151 -28.57 11.00 4.98
CA GLU A 151 -28.21 9.62 4.58
C GLU A 151 -27.40 9.59 3.28
N LYS A 152 -27.66 10.51 2.35
CA LYS A 152 -26.86 10.63 1.13
C LYS A 152 -25.44 11.09 1.42
N LEU A 153 -25.26 12.06 2.32
CA LEU A 153 -23.94 12.53 2.74
C LEU A 153 -23.15 11.41 3.42
N ILE A 154 -23.80 10.59 4.26
CA ILE A 154 -23.17 9.44 4.90
C ILE A 154 -22.79 8.36 3.87
N ALA A 155 -23.67 8.05 2.92
CA ALA A 155 -23.39 7.10 1.85
C ALA A 155 -22.25 7.58 0.93
N GLU A 156 -22.10 8.89 0.76
CA GLU A 156 -20.98 9.48 0.03
C GLU A 156 -19.64 9.32 0.76
N LEU A 157 -19.62 9.36 2.09
CA LEU A 157 -18.42 9.06 2.88
C LEU A 157 -17.99 7.58 2.76
N GLY A 158 -18.94 6.68 2.49
CA GLY A 158 -18.70 5.25 2.27
C GLY A 158 -18.21 4.88 0.85
N LYS A 159 -18.21 5.82 -0.09
CA LYS A 159 -17.68 5.62 -1.46
C LYS A 159 -16.16 5.38 -1.43
N PRO A 160 -15.63 4.63 -2.39
CA PRO A 160 -14.19 4.39 -2.45
C PRO A 160 -13.48 5.71 -2.77
N LYS A 161 -12.34 5.96 -2.12
CA LYS A 161 -11.55 7.19 -2.32
C LYS A 161 -10.06 6.92 -2.29
N LEU A 162 -9.29 7.83 -2.89
CA LEU A 162 -7.83 7.82 -2.76
C LEU A 162 -7.43 8.32 -1.37
N GLY A 163 -6.44 7.69 -0.76
CA GLY A 163 -5.80 8.22 0.45
C GLY A 163 -4.63 9.14 0.11
N ASP A 164 -3.93 9.59 1.16
CA ASP A 164 -2.84 10.57 1.03
C ASP A 164 -1.70 10.09 0.13
N LYS A 165 -1.36 8.79 0.20
CA LYS A 165 -0.28 8.17 -0.59
C LYS A 165 -0.80 7.58 -1.89
N HIS A 166 -1.36 8.41 -2.76
CA HIS A 166 -1.85 7.98 -4.09
C HIS A 166 -0.79 8.05 -5.18
N THR A 167 0.40 8.56 -4.87
CA THR A 167 1.56 8.64 -5.78
C THR A 167 2.76 7.97 -5.14
N LEU A 168 3.44 7.10 -5.88
CA LEU A 168 4.68 6.45 -5.46
C LEU A 168 5.81 6.91 -6.38
N ARG A 169 6.92 7.36 -5.79
CA ARG A 169 8.17 7.62 -6.51
C ARG A 169 9.04 6.38 -6.51
N ILE A 170 9.45 5.93 -7.70
CA ILE A 170 10.38 4.81 -7.84
C ILE A 170 11.74 5.33 -8.25
N ARG A 171 12.76 4.88 -7.53
CA ARG A 171 14.16 5.19 -7.77
C ARG A 171 14.90 3.97 -8.30
N ILE A 172 15.42 4.08 -9.52
CA ILE A 172 16.24 3.06 -10.17
C ILE A 172 17.70 3.31 -9.82
N ARG A 173 18.37 2.28 -9.30
CA ARG A 173 19.78 2.32 -8.87
C ARG A 173 20.61 1.27 -9.59
N GLU A 174 21.88 1.60 -9.80
CA GLU A 174 22.88 0.65 -10.31
C GLU A 174 23.10 -0.54 -9.36
N SER A 175 23.49 -1.68 -9.92
CA SER A 175 23.91 -2.84 -9.12
C SER A 175 25.25 -2.57 -8.43
N LYS A 176 25.31 -2.80 -7.11
CA LYS A 176 26.56 -2.68 -6.33
C LYS A 176 27.62 -3.68 -6.77
N GLU A 177 27.22 -4.86 -7.25
CA GLU A 177 28.13 -5.89 -7.73
C GLU A 177 28.83 -5.46 -9.02
N PHE A 178 28.07 -4.85 -9.93
CA PHE A 178 28.60 -4.24 -11.15
C PHE A 178 29.53 -3.08 -10.82
N LYS A 179 29.11 -2.15 -9.96
CA LYS A 179 29.93 -1.00 -9.52
C LYS A 179 31.29 -1.47 -8.97
N ASN A 180 31.28 -2.46 -8.08
CA ASN A 180 32.50 -3.02 -7.50
C ASN A 180 33.40 -3.71 -8.54
N ALA A 181 32.82 -4.40 -9.52
CA ALA A 181 33.57 -5.03 -10.61
C ALA A 181 34.23 -3.99 -11.52
N VAL A 182 33.51 -2.92 -11.88
CA VAL A 182 34.01 -1.80 -12.67
C VAL A 182 35.11 -1.05 -11.91
N ASP A 183 34.89 -0.72 -10.64
CA ASP A 183 35.88 -0.02 -9.81
C ASP A 183 37.18 -0.84 -9.69
N LYS A 184 37.05 -2.17 -9.51
CA LYS A 184 38.21 -3.08 -9.49
C LYS A 184 38.91 -3.17 -10.83
N ALA A 185 38.18 -3.13 -11.95
CA ALA A 185 38.75 -3.12 -13.30
C ALA A 185 39.49 -1.81 -13.59
N LEU A 186 38.91 -0.67 -13.23
CA LEU A 186 39.52 0.66 -13.37
C LEU A 186 40.78 0.79 -12.49
N TYR A 187 40.72 0.33 -11.24
CA TYR A 187 41.89 0.30 -10.36
C TYR A 187 43.01 -0.56 -10.95
N LYS A 188 42.70 -1.74 -11.47
CA LYS A 188 43.67 -2.62 -12.15
C LYS A 188 44.26 -1.97 -13.42
N ALA A 189 43.45 -1.28 -14.21
CA ALA A 189 43.92 -0.59 -15.41
C ALA A 189 44.86 0.58 -15.06
N ASN A 190 44.50 1.41 -14.08
CA ASN A 190 45.32 2.54 -13.65
C ASN A 190 46.64 2.09 -13.01
N THR A 191 46.62 1.02 -12.20
CA THR A 191 47.84 0.41 -11.66
C THR A 191 48.70 -0.21 -12.75
N ALA A 192 48.11 -0.89 -13.74
CA ALA A 192 48.85 -1.44 -14.87
C ALA A 192 49.49 -0.36 -15.76
N ILE A 193 48.84 0.79 -15.98
CA ILE A 193 49.39 1.92 -16.74
C ILE A 193 50.56 2.58 -15.98
N LEU A 194 50.40 2.75 -14.66
CA LEU A 194 51.45 3.31 -13.80
C LEU A 194 52.70 2.42 -13.75
N VAL A 195 52.51 1.10 -13.71
CA VAL A 195 53.61 0.12 -13.75
C VAL A 195 54.18 -0.03 -15.16
N GLY A 196 53.34 0.02 -16.20
CA GLY A 196 53.75 -0.22 -17.60
C GLY A 196 54.68 0.84 -18.19
N THR A 197 54.62 2.08 -17.72
CA THR A 197 55.49 3.18 -18.22
C THR A 197 56.84 3.28 -17.52
N SER A 198 57.02 2.62 -16.37
CA SER A 198 58.27 2.67 -15.59
C SER A 198 59.20 1.48 -15.85
N THR A 199 58.68 0.26 -16.05
CA THR A 199 59.54 -0.94 -16.18
C THR A 199 60.20 -1.15 -17.55
N TRP A 200 59.57 -0.76 -18.67
CA TRP A 200 60.17 -0.95 -20.00
C TRP A 200 61.31 0.04 -20.27
N LEU A 201 61.17 1.30 -19.82
CA LEU A 201 62.18 2.33 -20.00
C LEU A 201 63.43 2.09 -19.11
N GLU A 202 63.25 1.48 -17.94
CA GLU A 202 64.37 1.12 -17.05
C GLU A 202 65.13 -0.13 -17.51
N GLN A 203 64.46 -1.12 -18.13
CA GLN A 203 65.13 -2.30 -18.68
C GLN A 203 66.08 -1.97 -19.84
N PHE A 204 65.78 -0.96 -20.66
CA PHE A 204 66.65 -0.55 -21.77
C PHE A 204 67.82 0.36 -21.36
N LYS A 205 67.91 0.78 -20.10
CA LYS A 205 69.05 1.56 -19.57
C LYS A 205 70.11 0.70 -18.87
N GLN A 206 69.85 -0.59 -18.64
CA GLN A 206 70.78 -1.54 -18.01
C GLN A 206 71.38 -2.58 -18.98
N ALA A 207 71.19 -2.43 -20.29
CA ALA A 207 71.77 -3.29 -21.33
C ALA A 207 72.91 -2.60 -22.08
#